data_AF-B4V532-F1
#
_entry.id   AF-B4V532-F1
#
_cell.length_a   1.000
_cell.length_b   1.000
_cell.length_c   1.000
_cell.angle_alpha   90.00
_cell.angle_beta   90.00
_cell.angle_gamma   90.00
#
_symmetry.space_group_name_H-M   'P 1'
#
loop_
_entity.id
_entity.type
_entity.pdbx_description
1 polymer ?
#
loop_
_entity_poly.entity_id
_entity_poly.type
_entity_poly.pdbx_seq_one_letter_code
_entity_poly.pdbx_strand_id
1 'polypeptide(L)'
;MSSSALSKAKGFKKSKSGTYLSIGTTAFGAISVIKQARRARTDHDMLKLVDAVVSAAAIATGLAILYRELKRLGDDDVLLG
;
A
#
# COMPACT_ATOMS: atom_id res chain seq x y z
N MET A 1 -27.78 -10.10 -8.42
CA MET A 1 -27.07 -9.33 -9.47
C MET A 1 -26.09 -8.30 -8.87
N SER A 2 -25.16 -8.70 -7.98
CA SER A 2 -24.19 -7.77 -7.34
C SER A 2 -22.70 -8.07 -7.67
N SER A 3 -22.44 -8.97 -8.62
CA SER A 3 -21.08 -9.44 -8.96
C SER A 3 -20.27 -8.42 -9.79
N SER A 4 -20.93 -7.63 -10.65
CA SER A 4 -20.21 -6.81 -11.65
C SER A 4 -19.46 -5.62 -11.03
N ALA A 5 -20.04 -4.94 -10.04
CA ALA A 5 -19.40 -3.77 -9.41
C ALA A 5 -18.16 -4.16 -8.59
N LEU A 6 -18.23 -5.25 -7.82
CA LEU A 6 -17.10 -5.80 -7.08
C LEU A 6 -15.98 -6.28 -8.01
N SER A 7 -16.34 -6.92 -9.12
CA SER A 7 -15.38 -7.35 -10.13
C SER A 7 -14.70 -6.16 -10.81
N LYS A 8 -15.44 -5.10 -11.13
CA LYS A 8 -14.91 -3.86 -11.72
C LYS A 8 -13.97 -3.11 -10.78
N ALA A 9 -14.29 -3.04 -9.49
CA ALA A 9 -13.41 -2.44 -8.48
C ALA A 9 -12.09 -3.22 -8.30
N LYS A 10 -12.16 -4.56 -8.34
CA LYS A 10 -10.97 -5.43 -8.29
C LYS A 10 -10.13 -5.29 -9.57
N GLY A 11 -10.76 -5.20 -10.74
CA GLY A 11 -10.09 -4.93 -12.02
C GLY A 11 -9.43 -3.55 -12.05
N PHE A 12 -10.08 -2.52 -11.50
CA PHE A 12 -9.51 -1.18 -11.42
C PHE A 12 -8.27 -1.15 -10.53
N LYS A 13 -8.30 -1.77 -9.33
CA LYS A 13 -7.11 -1.86 -8.47
C LYS A 13 -5.92 -2.59 -9.12
N LYS A 14 -6.18 -3.55 -10.00
CA LYS A 14 -5.16 -4.28 -10.75
C LYS A 14 -4.66 -3.56 -12.01
N SER A 15 -5.34 -2.51 -12.45
CA SER A 15 -4.91 -1.73 -13.62
C SER A 15 -3.69 -0.86 -13.29
N LYS A 16 -2.88 -0.49 -14.30
CA LYS A 16 -1.72 0.39 -14.11
C LYS A 16 -2.10 1.69 -13.37
N SER A 17 -3.21 2.32 -13.75
CA SER A 17 -3.72 3.55 -13.12
C SER A 17 -4.15 3.33 -11.67
N GLY A 18 -4.79 2.21 -11.36
CA GLY A 18 -5.15 1.84 -9.98
C GLY A 18 -3.93 1.56 -9.11
N THR A 19 -2.89 0.95 -9.68
CA THR A 19 -1.62 0.74 -9.00
C THR A 19 -0.94 2.07 -8.70
N TYR A 20 -0.78 2.98 -9.65
CA TYR A 20 -0.19 4.30 -9.40
C TYR A 20 -0.94 5.09 -8.31
N LEU A 21 -2.27 5.06 -8.33
CA LEU A 21 -3.09 5.67 -7.30
C LEU A 21 -2.83 5.05 -5.92
N SER A 22 -2.74 3.71 -5.84
CA SER A 22 -2.47 3.00 -4.59
C SER A 22 -1.07 3.27 -4.04
N ILE A 23 -0.07 3.43 -4.91
CA ILE A 23 1.28 3.83 -4.51
C ILE A 23 1.24 5.25 -3.95
N GLY A 24 0.54 6.17 -4.64
CA GLY A 24 0.39 7.56 -4.21
C GLY A 24 -0.24 7.70 -2.82
N THR A 25 -1.34 7.00 -2.56
CA THR A 25 -1.99 7.02 -1.24
C THR A 25 -1.13 6.37 -0.15
N THR A 26 -0.40 5.30 -0.49
CA THR A 26 0.52 4.62 0.44
C THR A 26 1.70 5.52 0.80
N ALA A 27 2.31 6.20 -0.17
CA ALA A 27 3.41 7.13 0.08
C ALA A 27 2.97 8.28 1.01
N PHE A 28 1.77 8.82 0.81
CA PHE A 28 1.20 9.83 1.70
C PHE A 28 1.02 9.31 3.14
N GLY A 29 0.50 8.09 3.29
CA GLY A 29 0.38 7.42 4.60
C GLY A 29 1.74 7.24 5.29
N ALA A 30 2.75 6.79 4.55
CA ALA A 30 4.11 6.59 5.06
C ALA A 30 4.74 7.88 5.60
N ILE A 31 4.58 9.01 4.89
CA ILE A 31 5.07 10.32 5.34
C ILE A 31 4.43 10.71 6.68
N SER A 32 3.14 10.42 6.84
CA SER A 32 2.40 10.73 8.07
C SER A 32 2.90 9.90 9.25
N VAL A 33 3.17 8.62 9.06
CA VAL A 33 3.78 7.74 10.08
C VAL A 33 5.16 8.24 10.48
N ILE A 34 5.99 8.66 9.53
CA ILE A 34 7.33 9.21 9.82
C ILE A 34 7.21 10.46 10.70
N LYS A 35 6.30 11.39 10.39
CA LYS A 35 6.07 12.58 11.22
C LYS A 35 5.63 12.22 12.64
N GLN A 36 4.71 11.27 12.77
CA GLN A 36 4.23 10.80 14.06
C GLN A 36 5.34 10.13 14.87
N ALA A 37 6.15 9.26 14.25
CA ALA A 37 7.29 8.62 14.88
C ALA A 37 8.32 9.64 15.39
N ARG A 38 8.64 10.67 14.57
CA ARG A 38 9.55 11.74 14.98
C ARG A 38 9.03 12.51 16.19
N ARG A 39 7.73 12.82 16.20
CA ARG A 39 7.11 13.54 17.32
C ARG A 39 6.98 12.68 18.58
N ALA A 40 6.59 11.42 18.45
CA ALA A 40 6.54 10.48 19.56
C ALA A 40 7.92 10.31 20.20
N ARG A 41 8.99 10.33 19.39
CA ARG A 41 10.37 10.31 19.89
C ARG A 41 10.76 11.57 20.66
N THR A 42 10.38 12.76 20.18
CA THR A 42 10.68 14.02 20.90
C THR A 42 9.89 14.14 22.19
N ASP A 43 8.65 13.65 22.19
CA ASP A 43 7.71 13.80 23.30
C ASP A 43 7.82 12.62 24.29
N HIS A 44 8.76 11.69 24.08
CA HIS A 44 8.94 10.44 24.86
C HIS A 44 7.68 9.59 24.99
N ASP A 45 6.77 9.66 24.01
CA ASP A 45 5.52 8.91 23.97
C ASP A 45 5.78 7.51 23.40
N MET A 46 6.05 6.55 24.29
CA MET A 46 6.34 5.16 23.93
C MET A 46 5.18 4.46 23.23
N LEU A 47 3.93 4.79 23.59
CA LEU A 47 2.75 4.13 23.00
C LEU A 47 2.63 4.52 21.52
N LYS A 48 2.81 5.80 21.19
CA LYS A 48 2.82 6.23 19.79
C LYS A 48 4.03 5.74 19.01
N LEU A 49 5.18 5.55 19.64
CA LEU A 49 6.33 4.93 18.97
C LEU A 49 6.03 3.49 18.54
N VAL A 50 5.41 2.69 19.42
CA VAL A 50 5.01 1.32 19.10
C VAL A 50 3.95 1.31 17.99
N ASP A 51 2.94 2.17 18.07
CA ASP A 51 1.92 2.30 17.02
C ASP A 51 2.53 2.68 15.66
N ALA A 52 3.51 3.59 15.65
CA ALA A 52 4.23 3.94 14.43
C ALA A 52 5.03 2.77 13.85
N VAL A 53 5.62 1.91 14.69
CA VAL A 53 6.31 0.69 14.23
C VAL A 53 5.33 -0.30 13.60
N VAL A 54 4.19 -0.55 14.25
CA VAL A 54 3.15 -1.44 13.71
C VAL A 54 2.60 -0.89 12.39
N SER A 55 2.33 0.42 12.34
CA SER A 55 1.89 1.10 11.12
C SER A 55 2.92 0.99 9.98
N ALA A 56 4.21 1.16 10.29
CA ALA A 56 5.28 1.00 9.31
C ALA A 56 5.34 -0.45 8.77
N ALA A 57 5.18 -1.45 9.62
CA ALA A 57 5.14 -2.85 9.22
C ALA A 57 3.93 -3.16 8.31
N ALA A 58 2.76 -2.58 8.61
CA ALA A 58 1.56 -2.72 7.77
C ALA A 58 1.77 -2.11 6.38
N ILE A 59 2.36 -0.91 6.31
CA ILE A 59 2.71 -0.24 5.04
C ILE A 59 3.69 -1.10 4.23
N ALA A 60 4.76 -1.59 4.85
CA ALA A 60 5.75 -2.44 4.19
C ALA A 60 5.11 -3.71 3.61
N THR A 61 4.22 -4.35 4.38
CA THR A 61 3.49 -5.55 3.94
C THR A 61 2.55 -5.23 2.76
N GLY A 62 1.81 -4.12 2.83
CA GLY A 62 0.96 -3.68 1.72
C GLY A 62 1.74 -3.43 0.43
N LEU A 63 2.90 -2.77 0.54
CA LEU A 63 3.81 -2.54 -0.59
C LEU A 63 4.37 -3.86 -1.14
N ALA A 64 4.73 -4.82 -0.29
CA ALA A 64 5.21 -6.13 -0.73
C ALA A 64 4.14 -6.90 -1.52
N ILE A 65 2.88 -6.85 -1.08
CA ILE A 65 1.74 -7.44 -1.81
C ILE A 65 1.57 -6.75 -3.16
N LEU A 66 1.59 -5.41 -3.20
CA LEU A 66 1.45 -4.65 -4.44
C LEU A 66 2.58 -4.95 -5.42
N TYR A 67 3.81 -5.04 -4.94
CA TYR A 67 4.96 -5.41 -5.75
C TYR A 67 4.83 -6.81 -6.34
N ARG A 68 4.39 -7.79 -5.53
CA ARG A 68 4.11 -9.15 -6.01
C ARG A 68 3.06 -9.16 -7.12
N GLU A 69 2.01 -8.35 -6.98
CA GLU A 69 0.96 -8.23 -8.00
C GLU A 69 1.45 -7.52 -9.26
N LEU A 70 2.24 -6.45 -9.13
CA LEU A 70 2.87 -5.76 -10.25
C LEU A 70 3.77 -6.69 -11.06
N LYS A 71 4.61 -7.48 -10.37
CA LYS A 71 5.48 -8.45 -11.03
C LYS A 71 4.67 -9.50 -11.79
N ARG A 72 3.61 -10.03 -11.16
CA ARG A 72 2.72 -11.01 -11.81
C ARG A 72 2.05 -10.44 -13.07
N LEU A 73 1.58 -9.18 -13.02
CA LEU A 73 0.99 -8.53 -14.20
C LEU A 73 2.00 -8.39 -15.34
N GLY A 74 3.27 -8.09 -15.03
CA GLY A 74 4.34 -8.04 -16.04
C GLY A 74 4.69 -9.42 -16.61
N ASP A 75 4.75 -10.46 -15.76
CA ASP A 75 5.09 -11.83 -16.16
C ASP A 75 3.95 -12.50 -16.97
N ASP A 76 2.68 -12.21 -16.67
CA ASP A 76 1.51 -12.74 -17.40
C ASP A 76 1.35 -12.06 -18.80
N ASP A 77 1.80 -10.80 -18.96
CA ASP A 77 1.76 -10.08 -20.25
C ASP A 77 2.88 -10.54 -21.23
N VAL A 78 4.00 -11.10 -20.76
CA VAL A 78 5.10 -11.59 -21.63
C VAL A 78 4.90 -13.01 -22.18
N LEU A 79 3.93 -13.77 -21.66
CA LEU A 79 3.57 -15.11 -22.17
C LEU A 79 2.53 -15.07 -23.32
N LEU A 80 2.15 -13.87 -23.77
CA LEU A 80 1.22 -13.64 -24.88
C LEU A 80 1.86 -12.87 -26.06
N GLY A 81 3.20 -12.76 -26.06
CA GLY A 81 3.99 -12.28 -27.19
C GLY A 81 4.40 -13.42 -28.13
#